data_AF-A0A101K4K1-F1
#
_entry.id   AF-A0A101K4K1-F1
#
_cell.length_a   1.000
_cell.length_b   1.000
_cell.length_c   1.000
_cell.angle_alpha   90.00
_cell.angle_beta   90.00
_cell.angle_gamma   90.00
#
_symmetry.space_group_name_H-M   'P 1'
#
loop_
_entity.id
_entity.type
_entity.pdbx_description
1 polymer ?
#
loop_
_entity_poly.entity_id
_entity_poly.type
_entity_poly.pdbx_seq_one_letter_code
_entity_poly.pdbx_strand_id
1 'polypeptide(L)' 'MPNVDAVTITTYQERKTAVLRAAELLSSAKASDDEREFDLLTEAIADFDIRQDAEAFVEIPAEFMRFLGRAH' A
#
# COMPACT_ATOMS: atom_id res chain seq x y z
N MET A 1 17.29 -15.93 8.17
CA MET A 1 16.06 -16.52 8.71
C MET A 1 14.89 -15.78 8.10
N PRO A 2 13.96 -16.40 7.37
CA PRO A 2 12.77 -15.70 6.92
C PRO A 2 11.65 -15.84 7.95
N ASN A 3 10.94 -14.74 8.14
CA ASN A 3 9.67 -14.56 8.83
C ASN A 3 9.70 -14.02 10.26
N VAL A 4 9.57 -12.69 10.35
CA VAL A 4 8.94 -11.95 11.45
C VAL A 4 7.92 -11.06 10.75
N ASP A 5 6.78 -11.63 10.40
CA ASP A 5 5.59 -11.01 9.80
C ASP A 5 5.84 -9.69 9.06
N ALA A 6 6.45 -9.79 7.87
CA ALA A 6 6.58 -8.65 6.99
C ALA A 6 5.17 -8.19 6.60
N VAL A 7 4.74 -7.04 7.13
CA VAL A 7 3.48 -6.40 6.76
C VAL A 7 3.56 -6.14 5.26
N THR A 8 2.87 -6.95 4.47
CA THR A 8 2.88 -6.81 3.01
C THR A 8 1.60 -6.09 2.62
N ILE A 9 1.73 -4.85 2.15
CA ILE A 9 0.60 -4.06 1.65
C ILE A 9 0.39 -4.42 0.18
N THR A 10 -0.84 -4.83 -0.15
CA THR A 10 -1.23 -5.27 -1.50
C THR A 10 -2.32 -4.40 -2.11
N THR A 11 -3.05 -3.64 -1.30
CA THR A 11 -4.13 -2.77 -1.77
C THR A 11 -4.00 -1.34 -1.28
N TYR A 12 -4.58 -0.39 -2.02
CA TYR A 12 -4.70 1.00 -1.59
C TYR A 12 -5.46 1.16 -0.26
N GLN A 13 -6.42 0.27 0.02
CA GLN A 13 -7.15 0.29 1.29
C GLN A 13 -6.24 -0.12 2.46
N GLU A 14 -5.42 -1.16 2.29
CA GLU A 14 -4.41 -1.56 3.28
C GLU A 14 -3.38 -0.45 3.49
N ARG A 15 -2.91 0.18 2.40
CA ARG A 15 -1.99 1.34 2.47
C ARG A 15 -2.58 2.47 3.31
N LYS A 16 -3.84 2.83 3.07
CA LYS A 16 -4.52 3.89 3.83
C LYS A 16 -4.60 3.54 5.31
N THR A 17 -4.95 2.31 5.65
CA THR A 17 -5.00 1.85 7.04
C THR A 17 -3.62 1.91 7.71
N ALA A 18 -2.57 1.46 7.01
CA ALA A 18 -1.20 1.52 7.50
C ALA A 18 -0.73 2.96 7.76
N VAL A 19 -1.06 3.90 6.87
CA VAL A 19 -0.74 5.33 7.04
C VAL A 19 -1.43 5.91 8.28
N LEU A 20 -2.72 5.60 8.48
CA LEU A 20 -3.46 6.07 9.66
C LEU A 20 -2.84 5.52 10.95
N ARG A 21 -2.48 4.24 10.96
CA ARG A 21 -1.83 3.61 12.11
C ARG A 21 -0.46 4.23 12.40
N ALA A 22 0.37 4.45 11.38
CA ALA A 22 1.66 5.13 11.54
C ALA A 22 1.50 6.55 12.10
N ALA A 23 0.46 7.28 11.67
CA ALA A 23 0.14 8.61 12.21
C ALA A 23 -0.30 8.57 13.68
N GLU A 24 -1.08 7.55 14.08
CA GLU A 24 -1.46 7.33 15.48
C GLU A 24 -0.24 7.05 16.35
N LEU A 25 0.69 6.22 15.89
CA LEU A 25 1.93 5.89 16.61
C LEU A 25 2.86 7.09 16.79
N LEU A 26 2.89 8.03 15.84
CA LEU A 26 3.61 9.30 16.01
C LEU A 26 2.99 10.19 17.09
N SER A 27 1.70 10.02 17.36
CA SER A 27 0.96 10.82 18.35
C SER A 27 0.97 10.22 19.76
N SER A 28 1.34 8.93 19.92
CA SER A 28 1.42 8.26 21.22
C SER A 28 2.75 8.54 21.95
N ALA A 29 2.74 8.46 23.28
CA ALA A 29 3.95 8.57 24.09
C ALA A 29 4.80 7.29 23.88
N LYS A 30 5.80 7.39 23.00
CA LYS A 30 6.72 6.34 22.53
C LYS A 30 7.04 5.25 23.56
N ALA A 31 6.39 4.10 23.45
CA ALA A 31 6.87 2.83 23.96
C ALA A 31 7.81 2.18 22.92
N SER A 32 8.69 1.26 23.35
CA SER A 32 9.64 0.58 22.43
C SER A 32 8.94 -0.25 21.35
N ASP A 33 7.75 -0.78 21.65
CA ASP A 33 6.98 -1.59 20.70
C ASP A 33 6.28 -0.72 19.64
N ASP A 34 5.87 0.50 20.00
CA ASP A 34 5.28 1.48 19.09
C ASP A 34 6.30 1.94 18.03
N GLU A 35 7.58 2.08 18.42
CA GLU A 35 8.65 2.45 17.48
C GLU A 35 8.92 1.34 16.47
N ARG A 36 8.95 0.08 16.91
CA ARG A 36 9.11 -1.07 16.01
C ARG A 36 7.93 -1.22 15.06
N GLU A 37 6.70 -1.04 15.55
CA GLU A 37 5.50 -1.09 14.71
C GLU A 37 5.54 0.03 13.65
N PHE A 38 5.94 1.23 14.05
CA PHE A 38 6.07 2.38 13.16
C PHE A 38 7.08 2.13 12.03
N ASP A 39 8.25 1.58 12.35
CA ASP A 39 9.29 1.27 11.37
C ASP A 39 8.79 0.25 10.33
N LEU A 40 8.13 -0.83 10.79
CA LEU A 40 7.57 -1.86 9.91
C LEU A 40 6.48 -1.32 8.99
N LEU A 41 5.59 -0.48 9.51
CA LEU A 41 4.53 0.15 8.71
C LEU A 41 5.11 1.09 7.66
N THR A 42 6.12 1.87 8.02
CA THR A 42 6.75 2.83 7.10
C THR A 42 7.49 2.11 5.97
N GLU A 43 8.21 1.04 6.28
CA GLU A 43 8.88 0.20 5.28
C GLU A 43 7.86 -0.43 4.30
N ALA A 44 6.77 -1.00 4.83
CA ALA A 44 5.72 -1.60 4.03
C ALA A 44 5.01 -0.60 3.09
N ILE A 45 4.76 0.62 3.58
CA ILE A 45 4.16 1.70 2.78
C ILE A 45 5.10 2.11 1.64
N ALA A 46 6.39 2.29 1.94
CA ALA A 46 7.38 2.68 0.94
C ALA A 46 7.53 1.61 -0.15
N ASP A 47 7.58 0.33 0.22
CA ASP A 47 7.64 -0.78 -0.74
C ASP A 47 6.41 -0.81 -1.66
N PHE A 48 5.21 -0.64 -1.09
CA PHE A 48 3.99 -0.56 -1.89
C PHE A 48 4.03 0.62 -2.88
N ASP A 49 4.40 1.82 -2.41
CA ASP A 49 4.43 3.02 -3.24
C ASP A 49 5.44 2.89 -4.39
N ILE A 50 6.63 2.34 -4.13
CA ILE A 50 7.64 2.06 -5.17
C ILE A 50 7.10 1.07 -6.20
N ARG A 51 6.43 0.00 -5.77
CA ARG A 51 5.83 -0.99 -6.68
C ARG A 51 4.72 -0.38 -7.53
N GLN A 52 3.87 0.47 -6.94
CA GLN A 52 2.81 1.15 -7.68
C GLN A 52 3.36 2.19 -8.67
N ASP A 53 4.40 2.93 -8.31
CA ASP A 53 5.07 3.85 -9.24
C ASP A 53 5.75 3.11 -10.40
N ALA A 54 6.19 1.87 -10.18
CA ALA A 54 6.76 1.01 -11.21
C ALA A 54 5.70 0.36 -12.12
N GLU A 55 4.41 0.32 -11.71
CA GLU A 55 3.33 -0.15 -12.56
C GLU A 55 3.07 0.87 -13.68
N ALA A 56 3.43 0.50 -14.90
CA ALA A 56 3.16 1.33 -16.06
C ALA A 56 1.64 1.57 -16.21
N PHE A 57 1.26 2.83 -16.43
CA PHE A 57 -0.12 3.17 -16.79
C PHE A 57 -0.53 2.36 -18.02
N VAL A 58 -1.49 1.45 -17.85
CA VAL A 58 -2.08 0.70 -18.95
C VAL A 58 -3.13 1.59 -19.61
N GLU A 59 -2.76 2.22 -20.71
CA GLU A 59 -3.73 2.88 -21.57
C GLU A 59 -4.63 1.81 -22.19
N ILE A 60 -5.91 1.78 -21.79
CA ILE A 60 -6.90 0.90 -22.40
C ILE A 60 -7.22 1.48 -23.78
N PRO A 61 -6.95 0.77 -24.90
CA PRO A 61 -7.27 1.29 -26.22
C PRO A 61 -8.77 1.59 -26.34
N ALA A 62 -9.12 2.73 -26.95
CA ALA A 62 -10.50 3.17 -27.09
C ALA A 62 -11.41 2.11 -27.76
N GLU A 63 -10.85 1.30 -28.65
CA GLU A 63 -11.58 0.20 -29.31
C GLU A 63 -12.04 -0.89 -28.34
N PHE A 64 -11.30 -1.13 -27.25
CA PHE A 64 -11.69 -2.07 -26.20
C PHE A 64 -12.90 -1.55 -25.42
N MET A 65 -12.96 -0.23 -25.16
CA MET A 65 -14.12 0.42 -24.54
C MET A 65 -15.36 0.35 -25.44
N ARG A 66 -15.19 0.49 -26.76
CA ARG A 66 -16.28 0.36 -27.75
C ARG A 66 -16.82 -1.06 -27.84
N PHE A 67 -15.96 -2.06 -27.68
CA PHE A 67 -16.38 -3.47 -27.63
C PHE A 67 -17.25 -3.75 -26.40
N LEU A 68 -16.84 -3.31 -25.21
CA LEU A 68 -17.61 -3.49 -23.97
C LEU A 68 -18.98 -2.78 -24.02
N GLY A 69 -19.05 -1.59 -24.62
CA GLY A 69 -20.30 -0.85 -24.78
C GLY A 69 -21.30 -1.45 -25.79
N ARG A 70 -20.88 -2.41 -26.62
CA ARG A 70 -21.74 -3.09 -27.60
C ARG A 70 -22.24 -4.47 -27.14
N ALA A 71 -21.77 -4.97 -26.00
CA ALA A 71 -22.17 -6.27 -25.46
C ALA A 71 -23.55 -6.25 -24.74
N HIS A 72 -24.37 -5.21 -24.98
CA HIS A 72 -25.70 -5.01 -24.42
C HIS A 72 -26.77 -4.98 -25.51
#